data_AF-A0A963EE98-F1
#
_entry.id   AF-A0A963EE98-F1
#
_cell.length_a   1.000
_cell.length_b   1.000
_cell.length_c   1.000
_cell.angle_alpha   90.00
_cell.angle_beta   90.00
_cell.angle_gamma   90.00
#
_symmetry.space_group_name_H-M   'P 1'
#
loop_
_entity.id
_entity.type
_entity.pdbx_description
1 polymer ?
#
loop_
_entity_poly.entity_id
_entity_poly.type
_entity_poly.pdbx_seq_one_letter_code
_entity_poly.pdbx_strand_id
1 'polypeptide(L)' 'ETRTVDIHIAKLRRKLEPDPGQPRFLVTIRGAGYRLQTDA' A
#
# COMPACT_ATOMS: atom_id res chain seq x y z
N GLU A 1 10.21 -2.26 -14.27
CA GLU A 1 8.97 -1.46 -14.35
C GLU A 1 8.17 -1.46 -13.03
N THR A 2 8.83 -1.26 -11.89
CA THR A 2 8.19 -1.23 -10.55
C THR A 2 7.48 0.10 -10.25
N ARG A 3 7.88 1.20 -10.90
CA ARG A 3 7.28 2.54 -10.69
C ARG A 3 5.76 2.55 -10.92
N THR A 4 5.25 1.76 -11.87
CA THR A 4 3.82 1.69 -12.15
C THR A 4 3.06 1.09 -10.96
N VAL A 5 3.59 0.04 -10.34
CA VAL A 5 3.00 -0.59 -9.15
C VAL A 5 2.97 0.40 -7.98
N ASP A 6 4.09 1.07 -7.72
CA ASP A 6 4.19 2.03 -6.61
C ASP A 6 3.19 3.19 -6.76
N ILE A 7 2.98 3.68 -7.99
CA ILE A 7 1.98 4.72 -8.29
C ILE A 7 0.57 4.21 -7.99
N HIS A 8 0.23 2.98 -8.40
CA HIS A 8 -1.09 2.42 -8.14
C HIS A 8 -1.30 2.16 -6.64
N ILE A 9 -0.29 1.66 -5.93
CA ILE A 9 -0.36 1.48 -4.47
C ILE A 9 -0.56 2.82 -3.77
N ALA A 10 0.17 3.86 -4.16
CA ALA A 10 -0.01 5.20 -3.58
C ALA A 10 -1.42 5.75 -3.82
N LYS A 11 -1.99 5.53 -5.01
CA LYS A 11 -3.39 5.91 -5.32
C LYS A 11 -4.39 5.12 -4.50
N LEU A 12 -4.16 3.83 -4.27
CA LEU A 12 -5.04 2.99 -3.44
C LEU A 12 -4.97 3.39 -1.97
N ARG A 13 -3.77 3.64 -1.43
CA ARG A 13 -3.60 4.11 -0.04
C ARG A 13 -4.36 5.40 0.23
N ARG A 14 -4.34 6.35 -0.71
CA ARG A 14 -5.12 7.60 -0.62
C ARG A 14 -6.64 7.39 -0.58
N LYS A 15 -7.15 6.26 -1.06
CA LYS A 15 -8.58 5.95 -1.09
C LYS A 15 -9.04 5.07 0.07
N LEU A 16 -8.16 4.16 0.51
CA LEU A 16 -8.50 3.12 1.48
C LEU A 16 -8.02 3.42 2.90
N GLU A 17 -6.87 4.09 3.03
CA GLU A 17 -6.26 4.33 4.33
C GLU A 17 -6.80 5.63 4.94
N PRO A 18 -7.08 5.66 6.25
CA PRO A 18 -7.35 6.91 6.97
C PRO A 18 -6.15 7.88 6.91
N ASP A 19 -4.93 7.35 6.98
CA ASP A 19 -3.68 8.07 6.77
C ASP A 19 -2.79 7.29 5.79
N PRO A 20 -2.55 7.78 4.56
CA PRO A 20 -1.69 7.12 3.58
C PRO A 20 -0.22 6.97 4.01
N GLY A 21 0.24 7.78 4.97
CA GLY A 21 1.58 7.70 5.57
C GLY A 21 1.72 6.58 6.60
N GLN A 22 0.61 6.10 7.16
CA GLN A 22 0.54 5.00 8.11
C GLN A 22 -0.41 3.89 7.59
N PRO A 23 -0.03 3.19 6.52
CA PRO A 23 -0.91 2.23 5.87
C PRO A 23 -1.20 1.02 6.78
N ARG A 24 -2.48 0.74 7.01
CA ARG A 24 -2.99 -0.41 7.78
C ARG A 24 -3.44 -1.56 6.89
N PHE A 25 -3.96 -1.25 5.71
CA PHE A 25 -4.45 -2.26 4.77
C PHE A 25 -3.37 -2.64 3.75
N LEU A 26 -2.70 -1.68 3.11
CA LEU A 26 -1.71 -1.93 2.07
C LEU A 26 -0.29 -1.74 2.61
N VAL A 27 0.29 -2.76 3.24
CA VAL A 27 1.59 -2.68 3.92
C VAL A 27 2.74 -3.03 2.98
N THR A 28 3.86 -2.28 3.09
CA THR A 28 5.09 -2.59 2.35
C THR A 28 5.91 -3.63 3.11
N ILE A 29 6.20 -4.75 2.45
CA ILE A 29 7.11 -5.79 2.93
C ILE A 29 8.44 -5.61 2.21
N ARG A 30 9.47 -5.17 2.94
CA ARG A 30 10.81 -4.94 2.38
C ARG A 30 11.34 -6.21 1.71
N GLY A 31 11.80 -6.08 0.47
CA GLY A 31 12.31 -7.20 -0.33
C GLY A 31 11.26 -8.10 -0.97
N ALA A 32 9.96 -7.92 -0.66
CA ALA A 32 8.88 -8.76 -1.20
C ALA A 32 7.79 -7.97 -1.94
N GLY A 33 7.58 -6.68 -1.62
CA GLY A 33 6.59 -5.83 -2.28
C GLY A 33 5.50 -5.35 -1.33
N TYR A 34 4.23 -5.57 -1.69
CA TYR A 34 3.08 -5.07 -0.94
C TYR A 34 2.15 -6.21 -0.52
N ARG A 35 1.52 -6.08 0.64
CA ARG A 35 0.56 -7.03 1.19
C ARG A 35 -0.72 -6.31 1.57
N LEU A 36 -1.85 -6.92 1.22
CA LEU A 36 -3.16 -6.53 1.74
C LEU A 36 -3.41 -7.22 3.08
N GLN A 37 -3.74 -6.45 4.12
CA GLN A 37 -4.26 -6.94 5.40
C GLN A 37 -5.73 -6.57 5.48
N THR A 38 -6.60 -7.54 5.73
CA THR A 38 -8.07 -7.37 5.76
C THR A 38 -8.65 -7.35 7.17
N ASP A 39 -7.84 -7.69 8.17
CA ASP A 39 -8.30 -7.99 9.53
C ASP A 39 -7.98 -6.85 10.52
N ALA A 40 -7.57 -5.68 10.01
CA ALA A 40 -7.06 -4.54 10.76
C ALA A 40 -8.13 -3.51 11.14
#